data_AF-A0A8T0V575-F1
#
_entry.id   AF-A0A8T0V575-F1
#
_cell.length_a   1.000
_cell.length_b   1.000
_cell.length_c   1.000
_cell.angle_alpha   90.00
_cell.angle_beta   90.00
_cell.angle_gamma   90.00
#
_symmetry.space_group_name_H-M   'P 1'
#
loop_
_entity.id
_entity.type
_entity.pdbx_description
1 polymer ?
#
loop_
_entity_poly.entity_id
_entity_poly.type
_entity_poly.pdbx_seq_one_letter_code
_entity_poly.pdbx_strand_id
1 'polypeptide(L)'
;MIKKFGKESYKQIKKLVEKLEKKKEILREKEDLLVLEKERNLSLEKSLAEEKNKVEKLTTDLSLANDSNVRMSKDHTLANDSLASLKNAHSEIQESHSRLEDINKDLEVSYSTLWKSTKSSSKAKLDSNASISKGCSKCYDHDINACVTNLSKLEEAIKSKDDQIHKLNMLLGKSNLKLKGDFKSHSAYDTARQFPSIGDGLGLTRGNKVNGTKIVKGQAIPL
;
A
#
# COMPACT_ATOMS: atom_id res chain seq x y z
N MET A 1 -5.33 -98.71 -40.22
CA MET A 1 -4.83 -98.75 -38.84
C MET A 1 -5.13 -100.05 -38.12
N ILE A 2 -6.38 -100.53 -38.07
CA ILE A 2 -6.73 -101.82 -37.41
C ILE A 2 -5.95 -103.01 -38.01
N LYS A 3 -5.80 -103.06 -39.35
CA LYS A 3 -4.96 -104.05 -40.06
C LYS A 3 -3.45 -104.00 -39.72
N LYS A 4 -2.96 -102.90 -39.14
CA LYS A 4 -1.53 -102.69 -38.82
C LYS A 4 -1.20 -102.80 -37.33
N PHE A 5 -2.15 -102.46 -36.44
CA PHE A 5 -1.90 -102.35 -34.99
C PHE A 5 -2.83 -103.21 -34.12
N GLY A 6 -3.82 -103.91 -34.71
CA GLY A 6 -4.84 -104.65 -33.96
C GLY A 6 -5.99 -103.76 -33.47
N LYS A 7 -7.13 -104.38 -33.14
CA LYS A 7 -8.36 -103.66 -32.69
C LYS A 7 -8.16 -102.93 -31.36
N GLU A 8 -7.47 -103.55 -30.41
CA GLU A 8 -7.34 -103.00 -29.05
C GLU A 8 -6.46 -101.74 -29.03
N SER A 9 -5.31 -101.80 -29.70
CA SER A 9 -4.41 -100.66 -29.88
C SER A 9 -5.10 -99.51 -30.60
N TYR A 10 -5.90 -99.81 -31.63
CA TYR A 10 -6.69 -98.77 -32.33
C TYR A 10 -7.69 -98.07 -31.39
N LYS A 11 -8.39 -98.82 -30.53
CA LYS A 11 -9.34 -98.27 -29.57
C LYS A 11 -8.67 -97.33 -28.56
N GLN A 12 -7.48 -97.71 -28.07
CA GLN A 12 -6.67 -96.86 -27.20
C GLN A 12 -6.20 -95.58 -27.91
N ILE A 13 -5.69 -95.70 -29.14
CA ILE A 13 -5.27 -94.55 -29.96
C ILE A 13 -6.44 -93.59 -30.17
N LYS A 14 -7.62 -94.10 -30.56
CA LYS A 14 -8.82 -93.27 -30.75
C LYS A 14 -9.18 -92.49 -29.49
N LYS A 15 -9.17 -93.14 -28.32
CA LYS A 15 -9.45 -92.51 -27.02
C LYS A 15 -8.43 -91.42 -26.67
N LEU A 16 -7.16 -91.60 -27.04
CA LEU A 16 -6.12 -90.59 -26.85
C LEU A 16 -6.31 -89.39 -27.78
N VAL A 17 -6.66 -89.61 -29.04
CA VAL A 17 -6.96 -88.54 -30.01
C VAL A 17 -8.13 -87.69 -29.52
N GLU A 18 -9.24 -88.31 -29.10
CA GLU A 18 -10.40 -87.59 -28.54
C GLU A 18 -10.04 -86.76 -27.30
N LYS A 19 -9.17 -87.27 -26.42
CA LYS A 19 -8.67 -86.51 -25.26
C LYS A 19 -7.79 -85.33 -25.68
N LEU A 20 -6.98 -85.50 -26.72
CA LEU A 20 -6.12 -84.45 -27.26
C LEU A 20 -6.94 -83.33 -27.88
N GLU A 21 -7.97 -83.65 -28.64
CA GLU A 21 -8.88 -82.65 -29.22
C GLU A 21 -9.59 -81.83 -28.14
N LYS A 22 -10.12 -82.49 -27.09
CA LYS A 22 -10.73 -81.79 -25.94
C LYS A 22 -9.75 -80.87 -25.23
N LYS A 23 -8.51 -81.31 -25.02
CA LYS A 23 -7.47 -80.47 -24.42
C LYS A 23 -7.09 -79.28 -25.31
N LYS A 24 -7.06 -79.48 -26.62
CA LYS A 24 -6.77 -78.42 -27.59
C LYS A 24 -7.86 -77.34 -27.59
N GLU A 25 -9.13 -77.73 -27.45
CA GLU A 25 -10.23 -76.78 -27.32
C GLU A 25 -10.12 -75.95 -26.04
N ILE A 26 -9.94 -76.61 -24.90
CA ILE A 26 -9.76 -75.93 -23.61
C ILE A 26 -8.56 -74.98 -23.66
N LEU A 27 -7.47 -75.35 -24.34
CA LEU A 27 -6.30 -74.49 -24.47
C LEU A 27 -6.63 -73.22 -25.26
N ARG A 28 -7.37 -73.33 -26.37
CA ARG A 28 -7.82 -72.15 -27.14
C ARG A 28 -8.68 -71.22 -26.31
N GLU A 29 -9.68 -71.76 -25.61
CA GLU A 29 -10.55 -70.95 -24.73
C GLU A 29 -9.73 -70.21 -23.65
N LYS A 30 -8.69 -70.85 -23.11
CA LYS A 30 -7.80 -70.23 -22.12
C LYS A 30 -6.89 -69.16 -22.73
N GLU A 31 -6.44 -69.35 -23.96
CA GLU A 31 -5.68 -68.34 -24.70
C GLU A 31 -6.53 -67.10 -24.98
N ASP A 32 -7.79 -67.28 -25.43
CA ASP A 32 -8.72 -66.16 -25.67
C ASP A 32 -9.03 -65.38 -24.39
N LEU A 33 -9.29 -66.09 -23.29
CA LEU A 33 -9.48 -65.45 -21.98
C LEU A 33 -8.24 -64.68 -21.52
N LEU A 34 -7.04 -65.21 -21.78
CA LEU A 34 -5.79 -64.53 -21.43
C LEU A 34 -5.60 -63.24 -22.24
N VAL A 35 -5.98 -63.23 -23.53
CA VAL A 35 -5.94 -62.02 -24.37
C VAL A 35 -6.89 -60.97 -23.82
N LEU A 36 -8.14 -61.34 -23.52
CA LEU A 36 -9.14 -60.43 -22.96
C LEU A 36 -8.69 -59.82 -21.62
N GLU A 37 -8.08 -60.63 -20.76
CA GLU A 37 -7.56 -60.16 -19.47
C GLU A 37 -6.39 -59.18 -19.66
N LYS A 38 -5.50 -59.43 -20.62
CA LYS A 38 -4.40 -58.50 -20.95
C LYS A 38 -4.92 -57.16 -21.46
N GLU A 39 -5.91 -57.18 -22.37
CA GLU A 39 -6.53 -55.96 -22.89
C GLU A 39 -7.21 -55.15 -21.79
N ARG A 40 -7.93 -55.84 -20.88
CA ARG A 40 -8.53 -55.22 -19.70
C ARG A 40 -7.47 -54.58 -18.80
N ASN A 41 -6.38 -55.28 -18.52
CA ASN A 41 -5.30 -54.75 -17.68
C ASN A 41 -4.63 -53.53 -18.30
N LEU A 42 -4.37 -53.53 -19.60
CA LEU A 42 -3.83 -52.36 -20.31
C LEU A 42 -4.78 -51.14 -20.22
N SER A 43 -6.09 -51.38 -20.35
CA SER A 43 -7.09 -50.33 -20.21
C SER A 43 -7.10 -49.74 -18.78
N LEU A 44 -7.05 -50.62 -17.77
CA LEU A 44 -6.99 -50.20 -16.36
C LEU A 44 -5.70 -49.44 -16.02
N GLU A 45 -4.56 -49.88 -16.52
CA GLU A 45 -3.28 -49.18 -16.35
C GLU A 45 -3.33 -47.76 -16.95
N LYS A 46 -3.93 -47.62 -18.14
CA LYS A 46 -4.12 -46.31 -18.77
C LYS A 46 -5.04 -45.40 -17.95
N SER A 47 -6.19 -45.91 -17.49
CA SER A 47 -7.09 -45.15 -16.63
C SER A 47 -6.44 -44.77 -15.30
N LEU A 48 -5.67 -45.67 -14.69
CA LEU A 48 -4.94 -45.41 -13.46
C LEU A 48 -3.89 -44.29 -13.63
N ALA A 49 -3.16 -44.30 -14.76
CA ALA A 49 -2.21 -43.24 -15.07
C ALA A 49 -2.91 -41.88 -15.25
N GLU A 50 -4.07 -41.86 -15.90
CA GLU A 50 -4.85 -40.63 -16.08
C GLU A 50 -5.36 -40.06 -14.75
N GLU A 51 -5.89 -40.92 -13.87
CA GLU A 51 -6.35 -40.50 -12.54
C GLU A 51 -5.19 -40.03 -11.65
N LYS A 52 -4.01 -40.65 -11.72
CA LYS A 52 -2.81 -40.17 -11.02
C LYS A 52 -2.44 -38.75 -11.44
N ASN A 53 -2.45 -38.47 -12.75
CA ASN A 53 -2.18 -37.12 -13.26
C ASN A 53 -3.22 -36.10 -12.76
N LYS A 54 -4.50 -36.47 -12.67
CA LYS A 54 -5.55 -35.61 -12.11
C LYS A 54 -5.31 -35.33 -10.62
N VAL A 55 -4.94 -36.34 -9.85
CA VAL A 55 -4.64 -36.20 -8.42
C VAL A 55 -3.42 -35.29 -8.19
N GLU A 56 -2.35 -35.45 -8.97
CA GLU A 56 -1.18 -34.57 -8.89
C GLU A 56 -1.55 -33.11 -9.17
N LYS A 57 -2.32 -32.86 -10.25
CA LYS A 57 -2.81 -31.52 -10.56
C LYS A 57 -3.64 -30.92 -9.42
N LEU A 58 -4.61 -31.67 -8.90
CA LEU A 58 -5.44 -31.23 -7.77
C LEU A 58 -4.60 -30.95 -6.52
N THR A 59 -3.55 -31.74 -6.28
CA THR A 59 -2.63 -31.53 -5.15
C THR A 59 -1.90 -30.20 -5.30
N THR A 60 -1.42 -29.88 -6.51
CA THR A 60 -0.76 -28.58 -6.78
C THR A 60 -1.72 -27.41 -6.65
N ASP A 61 -2.95 -27.53 -7.19
CA ASP A 61 -3.97 -26.48 -7.10
C ASP A 61 -4.38 -26.23 -5.65
N LEU A 62 -4.51 -27.29 -4.84
CA LEU A 62 -4.84 -27.20 -3.42
C LEU A 62 -3.74 -26.51 -2.61
N SER A 63 -2.46 -26.80 -2.90
CA SER A 63 -1.33 -26.09 -2.28
C SER A 63 -1.36 -24.59 -2.59
N LEU A 64 -1.58 -24.23 -3.86
CA LEU A 64 -1.67 -22.83 -4.29
C LEU A 64 -2.86 -22.09 -3.64
N ALA A 65 -4.00 -22.75 -3.55
CA ALA A 65 -5.18 -22.21 -2.89
C ALA A 65 -4.94 -21.97 -1.39
N ASN A 66 -4.27 -22.92 -0.72
CA ASN A 66 -3.92 -22.80 0.69
C ASN A 66 -2.95 -21.64 0.95
N ASP A 67 -1.89 -21.50 0.15
CA ASP A 67 -0.95 -20.38 0.25
C ASP A 67 -1.65 -19.03 0.04
N SER A 68 -2.58 -18.97 -0.92
CA SER A 68 -3.40 -17.77 -1.15
C SER A 68 -4.28 -17.44 0.06
N ASN A 69 -4.91 -18.44 0.66
CA ASN A 69 -5.78 -18.26 1.83
C ASN A 69 -4.99 -17.77 3.05
N VAL A 70 -3.75 -18.27 3.25
CA VAL A 70 -2.85 -17.79 4.31
C VAL A 70 -2.50 -16.31 4.12
N ARG A 71 -2.19 -15.88 2.88
CA ARG A 71 -1.92 -14.46 2.59
C ARG A 71 -3.15 -13.59 2.85
N MET A 72 -4.30 -13.98 2.31
CA MET A 72 -5.56 -13.24 2.52
C MET A 72 -5.91 -13.13 4.00
N SER A 73 -5.69 -14.18 4.79
CA SER A 73 -5.94 -14.14 6.24
C SER A 73 -5.05 -13.11 6.96
N LYS A 74 -3.77 -13.01 6.57
CA LYS A 74 -2.84 -11.99 7.10
C LYS A 74 -3.26 -10.58 6.70
N ASP A 75 -3.63 -10.38 5.44
CA ASP A 75 -4.09 -9.07 4.96
C ASP A 75 -5.38 -8.65 5.66
N HIS A 76 -6.29 -9.58 5.90
CA HIS A 76 -7.51 -9.34 6.68
C HIS A 76 -7.20 -8.90 8.11
N THR A 77 -6.25 -9.56 8.79
CA THR A 77 -5.84 -9.14 10.14
C THR A 77 -5.25 -7.73 10.14
N LEU A 78 -4.35 -7.41 9.18
CA LEU A 78 -3.75 -6.07 9.07
C LEU A 78 -4.79 -4.98 8.75
N ALA A 79 -5.75 -5.29 7.90
CA ALA A 79 -6.86 -4.38 7.58
C ALA A 79 -7.74 -4.13 8.81
N ASN A 80 -8.00 -5.15 9.61
CA ASN A 80 -8.78 -5.01 10.84
C ASN A 80 -8.05 -4.17 11.90
N ASP A 81 -6.74 -4.36 12.07
CA ASP A 81 -5.92 -3.57 12.98
C ASP A 81 -5.86 -2.09 12.53
N SER A 82 -5.75 -1.86 11.23
CA SER A 82 -5.81 -0.52 10.63
C SER A 82 -7.17 0.13 10.83
N LEU A 83 -8.27 -0.64 10.69
CA LEU A 83 -9.62 -0.17 10.92
C LEU A 83 -9.84 0.20 12.40
N ALA A 84 -9.32 -0.58 13.34
CA ALA A 84 -9.38 -0.28 14.76
C ALA A 84 -8.65 1.04 15.08
N SER A 85 -7.44 1.21 14.53
CA SER A 85 -6.66 2.45 14.68
C SER A 85 -7.39 3.66 14.10
N LEU A 86 -8.00 3.50 12.92
CA LEU A 86 -8.78 4.56 12.28
C LEU A 86 -10.03 4.94 13.08
N LYS A 87 -10.72 3.97 13.67
CA LYS A 87 -11.87 4.23 14.56
C LYS A 87 -11.46 5.05 15.77
N ASN A 88 -10.34 4.70 16.41
CA ASN A 88 -9.83 5.46 17.56
C ASN A 88 -9.49 6.91 17.16
N ALA A 89 -8.74 7.10 16.07
CA ALA A 89 -8.42 8.44 15.56
C ALA A 89 -9.69 9.25 15.20
N HIS A 90 -10.70 8.61 14.62
CA HIS A 90 -11.99 9.25 14.35
C HIS A 90 -12.68 9.70 15.64
N SER A 91 -12.70 8.87 16.68
CA SER A 91 -13.28 9.24 17.99
C SER A 91 -12.55 10.44 18.61
N GLU A 92 -11.22 10.46 18.59
CA GLU A 92 -10.41 11.58 19.10
C GLU A 92 -10.68 12.88 18.34
N ILE A 93 -10.73 12.82 17.00
CA ILE A 93 -11.04 13.97 16.16
C ILE A 93 -12.46 14.48 16.45
N GLN A 94 -13.43 13.57 16.58
CA GLN A 94 -14.82 13.93 16.86
C GLN A 94 -14.94 14.66 18.20
N GLU A 95 -14.27 14.17 19.25
CA GLU A 95 -14.23 14.83 20.56
C GLU A 95 -13.59 16.22 20.46
N SER A 96 -12.46 16.34 19.76
CA SER A 96 -11.78 17.63 19.57
C SER A 96 -12.64 18.64 18.80
N HIS A 97 -13.41 18.17 17.82
CA HIS A 97 -14.31 19.00 17.03
C HIS A 97 -15.46 19.53 17.90
N SER A 98 -16.10 18.67 18.69
CA SER A 98 -17.15 19.10 19.62
C SER A 98 -16.63 20.15 20.61
N ARG A 99 -15.44 19.94 21.17
CA ARG A 99 -14.82 20.92 22.07
C ARG A 99 -14.53 22.26 21.38
N LEU A 100 -14.06 22.24 20.14
CA LEU A 100 -13.78 23.46 19.39
C LEU A 100 -15.07 24.21 19.05
N GLU A 101 -16.13 23.47 18.72
CA GLU A 101 -17.46 24.04 18.47
C GLU A 101 -17.97 24.81 19.69
N ASP A 102 -17.82 24.24 20.90
CA ASP A 102 -18.20 24.90 22.15
C ASP A 102 -17.38 26.16 22.40
N ILE A 103 -16.04 26.09 22.24
CA ILE A 103 -15.15 27.26 22.37
C ILE A 103 -15.55 28.37 21.38
N ASN A 104 -15.89 28.01 20.15
CA ASN A 104 -16.26 28.99 19.13
C ASN A 104 -17.58 29.69 19.47
N LYS A 105 -18.57 28.96 20.01
CA LYS A 105 -19.83 29.54 20.50
C LYS A 105 -19.58 30.53 21.64
N ASP A 106 -18.74 30.17 22.61
CA ASP A 106 -18.37 31.05 23.73
C ASP A 106 -17.67 32.33 23.27
N LEU A 107 -16.78 32.21 22.27
CA LEU A 107 -16.11 33.35 21.65
C LEU A 107 -17.09 34.26 20.91
N GLU A 108 -18.05 33.69 20.17
CA GLU A 108 -19.07 34.45 19.44
C GLU A 108 -19.96 35.27 20.40
N VAL A 109 -20.33 34.69 21.54
CA VAL A 109 -21.06 35.39 22.62
C VAL A 109 -20.21 36.51 23.23
N SER A 110 -18.94 36.22 23.52
CA SER A 110 -18.00 37.20 24.09
C SER A 110 -17.77 38.39 23.15
N TYR A 111 -17.57 38.12 21.87
CA TYR A 111 -17.42 39.12 20.82
C TYR A 111 -18.66 40.00 20.70
N SER A 112 -19.85 39.39 20.63
CA SER A 112 -21.12 40.11 20.55
C SER A 112 -21.34 41.04 21.75
N THR A 113 -20.91 40.61 22.93
CA THR A 113 -20.98 41.41 24.17
C THR A 113 -20.04 42.61 24.10
N LEU A 114 -18.76 42.38 23.77
CA LEU A 114 -17.76 43.44 23.63
C LEU A 114 -18.16 44.48 22.56
N TRP A 115 -18.69 44.02 21.44
CA TRP A 115 -19.19 44.87 20.36
C TRP A 115 -20.32 45.79 20.83
N LYS A 116 -21.28 45.25 21.58
CA LYS A 116 -22.37 46.03 22.17
C LYS A 116 -21.86 47.08 23.17
N SER A 117 -20.93 46.70 24.06
CA SER A 117 -20.34 47.62 25.05
C SER A 117 -19.57 48.77 24.39
N THR A 118 -18.78 48.48 23.36
CA THR A 118 -18.00 49.49 22.63
C THR A 118 -18.89 50.47 21.86
N LYS A 119 -20.04 50.00 21.35
CA LYS A 119 -21.04 50.86 20.70
C LYS A 119 -21.73 51.82 21.69
N SER A 120 -21.81 51.46 22.98
CA SER A 120 -22.46 52.30 24.01
C SER A 120 -21.51 53.35 24.61
N SER A 121 -20.20 53.17 24.54
CA SER A 121 -19.20 54.06 25.15
C SER A 121 -18.83 55.28 24.29
N SER A 122 -19.33 55.41 23.06
CA SER A 122 -19.00 56.52 22.16
C SER A 122 -19.87 57.78 22.32
N LYS A 123 -20.72 57.85 23.37
CA LYS A 123 -21.63 58.99 23.63
C LYS A 123 -21.14 59.98 24.68
N ALA A 124 -19.84 59.98 25.01
CA ALA A 124 -19.25 61.10 25.74
C ALA A 124 -19.10 62.28 24.77
N LYS A 125 -19.89 63.35 24.97
CA LYS A 125 -19.64 64.65 24.34
C LYS A 125 -18.21 65.07 24.72
N LEU A 126 -17.30 65.04 23.74
CA LEU A 126 -16.07 65.81 23.82
C LEU A 126 -16.45 67.27 23.60
N ASP A 127 -16.83 67.94 24.69
CA ASP A 127 -16.90 69.39 24.70
C ASP A 127 -15.46 69.91 24.58
N SER A 128 -15.08 70.27 23.35
CA SER A 128 -13.82 70.90 22.99
C SER A 128 -13.73 72.31 23.60
N ASN A 129 -13.53 72.38 24.91
CA ASN A 129 -13.16 73.61 25.58
C ASN A 129 -11.67 73.53 25.84
N ALA A 130 -10.88 74.30 25.07
CA ALA A 130 -9.45 74.49 25.30
C ALA A 130 -9.25 74.96 26.74
N SER A 131 -8.84 74.02 27.59
CA SER A 131 -8.65 74.27 29.00
C SER A 131 -7.37 75.07 29.18
N ILE A 132 -7.49 76.35 29.56
CA ILE A 132 -6.41 77.13 30.19
C ILE A 132 -6.26 76.62 31.65
N SER A 133 -6.20 75.30 31.80
CA SER A 133 -5.98 74.63 33.06
C SER A 133 -4.49 74.75 33.35
N LYS A 134 -4.16 75.37 34.49
CA LYS A 134 -2.86 75.14 35.14
C LYS A 134 -2.63 73.64 35.13
N GLY A 135 -1.57 73.21 34.45
CA GLY A 135 -1.34 71.82 34.07
C GLY A 135 -1.63 70.83 35.19
N CYS A 136 -2.13 69.65 34.79
CA CYS A 136 -2.36 68.49 35.64
C CYS A 136 -1.26 68.35 36.71
N SER A 137 -1.61 68.32 37.99
CA SER A 137 -0.66 68.23 39.10
C SER A 137 0.22 66.97 39.05
N LYS A 138 -0.26 65.91 38.39
CA LYS A 138 0.51 64.68 38.11
C LYS A 138 1.46 64.81 36.90
N CYS A 139 1.25 65.83 36.08
CA CYS A 139 1.91 66.03 34.80
C CYS A 139 2.91 67.20 34.85
N TYR A 140 2.96 67.94 35.97
CA TYR A 140 3.86 69.10 36.15
C TYR A 140 5.34 68.70 36.22
N ASP A 141 5.63 67.50 36.77
CA ASP A 141 7.00 66.98 36.89
C ASP A 141 7.47 66.20 35.66
N HIS A 142 6.60 66.02 34.66
CA HIS A 142 6.96 65.31 33.43
C HIS A 142 7.43 66.32 32.39
N ASP A 143 8.74 66.32 32.12
CA ASP A 143 9.30 67.09 31.01
C ASP A 143 8.82 66.51 29.68
N ILE A 144 7.77 67.14 29.13
CA ILE A 144 7.19 66.76 27.84
C ILE A 144 8.24 66.84 26.74
N ASN A 145 9.17 67.78 26.79
CA ASN A 145 10.23 67.92 25.78
C ASN A 145 11.24 66.77 25.89
N ALA A 146 11.57 66.30 27.10
CA ALA A 146 12.37 65.10 27.28
C ALA A 146 11.66 63.84 26.75
N CYS A 147 10.35 63.74 26.96
CA CYS A 147 9.54 62.62 26.45
C CYS A 147 9.50 62.60 24.92
N VAL A 148 9.27 63.76 24.29
CA VAL A 148 9.31 63.92 22.83
C VAL A 148 10.71 63.58 22.28
N THR A 149 11.77 64.04 22.93
CA THR A 149 13.15 63.72 22.52
C THR A 149 13.46 62.23 22.60
N ASN A 150 12.99 61.55 23.66
CA ASN A 150 13.18 60.12 23.83
C ASN A 150 12.38 59.31 22.80
N LEU A 151 11.19 59.77 22.40
CA LEU A 151 10.43 59.17 21.31
C LEU A 151 11.17 59.28 19.98
N SER A 152 11.74 60.45 19.65
CA SER A 152 12.57 60.59 18.44
C SER A 152 13.78 59.65 18.43
N LYS A 153 14.47 59.51 19.57
CA LYS A 153 15.57 58.54 19.72
C LYS A 153 15.11 57.10 19.53
N LEU A 154 13.93 56.75 20.04
CA LEU A 154 13.37 55.41 19.89
C LEU A 154 13.01 55.13 18.42
N GLU A 155 12.46 56.11 17.72
CA GLU A 155 12.12 56.00 16.30
C GLU A 155 13.37 55.79 15.43
N GLU A 156 14.46 56.51 15.71
CA GLU A 156 15.76 56.30 15.05
C GLU A 156 16.33 54.89 15.33
N ALA A 157 16.22 54.41 16.57
CA ALA A 157 16.68 53.07 16.94
C ALA A 157 15.89 51.97 16.23
N ILE A 158 14.56 52.13 16.10
CA ILE A 158 13.69 51.21 15.36
C ILE A 158 14.11 51.17 13.89
N LYS A 159 14.26 52.33 13.24
CA LYS A 159 14.72 52.41 11.84
C LYS A 159 16.07 51.70 11.63
N SER A 160 17.03 51.90 12.54
CA SER A 160 18.32 51.21 12.48
C SER A 160 18.21 49.69 12.60
N LYS A 161 17.29 49.19 13.43
CA LYS A 161 17.03 47.75 13.57
C LYS A 161 16.35 47.17 12.33
N ASP A 162 15.40 47.88 11.74
CA ASP A 162 14.74 47.46 10.51
C ASP A 162 15.74 47.37 9.34
N ASP A 163 16.69 48.31 9.24
CA ASP A 163 17.78 48.25 8.26
C ASP A 163 18.69 47.03 8.47
N GLN A 164 18.95 46.64 9.72
CA GLN A 164 19.72 45.43 10.05
C GLN A 164 18.96 44.16 9.65
N ILE A 165 17.65 44.09 9.95
CA ILE A 165 16.77 42.99 9.54
C ILE A 165 16.73 42.88 8.02
N HIS A 166 16.58 44.00 7.31
CA HIS A 166 16.61 44.04 5.85
C HIS A 166 17.95 43.50 5.30
N LYS A 167 19.09 43.91 5.86
CA LYS A 167 20.42 43.37 5.49
C LYS A 167 20.53 41.86 5.74
N LEU A 168 20.04 41.37 6.87
CA LEU A 168 20.02 39.94 7.18
C LEU A 168 19.14 39.15 6.21
N ASN A 169 17.95 39.67 5.88
CA ASN A 169 17.07 39.07 4.89
C ASN A 169 17.70 39.02 3.49
N MET A 170 18.47 40.04 3.11
CA MET A 170 19.25 40.02 1.86
C MET A 170 20.37 38.97 1.87
N LEU A 171 21.00 38.70 3.02
CA LEU A 171 22.01 37.64 3.16
C LEU A 171 21.37 36.25 3.10
N LEU A 172 20.25 36.04 3.80
CA LEU A 172 19.45 34.80 3.74
C LEU A 172 18.87 34.54 2.33
N GLY A 173 18.46 35.60 1.63
CA GLY A 173 18.04 35.51 0.23
C GLY A 173 19.18 35.12 -0.71
N LYS A 174 20.40 35.59 -0.46
CA LYS A 174 21.60 35.22 -1.22
C LYS A 174 22.12 33.81 -0.93
N SER A 175 21.86 33.23 0.25
CA SER A 175 22.21 31.82 0.54
C SER A 175 21.33 30.79 -0.18
N ASN A 176 20.28 31.21 -0.89
CA ASN A 176 19.49 30.33 -1.77
C ASN A 176 19.96 30.38 -3.25
N LEU A 177 21.18 30.87 -3.50
CA LEU A 177 21.89 30.61 -4.76
C LEU A 177 22.40 29.16 -4.75
N LYS A 178 21.73 28.31 -5.55
CA LYS A 178 22.16 26.98 -6.02
C LYS A 178 23.67 26.75 -5.84
N LEU A 179 24.03 25.87 -4.90
CA LEU A 179 25.28 25.12 -4.97
C LEU A 179 25.21 24.19 -6.20
N LYS A 180 25.59 24.70 -7.36
CA LYS A 180 26.21 23.87 -8.40
C LYS A 180 27.64 23.61 -7.93
N GLY A 181 27.80 22.61 -7.08
CA GLY A 181 29.10 22.05 -6.72
C GLY A 181 29.20 20.67 -7.32
N ASP A 182 29.98 20.54 -8.39
CA ASP A 182 30.39 19.26 -8.97
C ASP A 182 31.22 18.48 -7.95
N PHE A 183 30.56 17.75 -7.05
CA PHE A 183 31.24 16.72 -6.27
C PHE A 183 31.28 15.44 -7.10
N LYS A 184 32.41 15.24 -7.79
CA LYS A 184 32.82 13.91 -8.25
C LYS A 184 32.94 13.01 -7.01
N SER A 185 31.99 12.09 -6.84
CA SER A 185 32.05 11.07 -5.81
C SER A 185 33.28 10.18 -6.03
N HIS A 186 34.04 9.99 -4.96
CA HIS A 186 35.20 9.11 -4.90
C HIS A 186 34.79 7.66 -5.26
N SER A 187 35.60 6.95 -6.05
CA SER A 187 35.31 5.61 -6.59
C SER A 187 35.04 4.51 -5.55
N ALA A 188 35.26 4.79 -4.26
CA ALA A 188 35.04 3.85 -3.17
C ALA A 188 33.57 3.69 -2.78
N TYR A 189 32.66 4.52 -3.29
CA TYR A 189 31.22 4.47 -2.97
C TYR A 189 30.32 3.99 -4.13
N ASP A 190 30.91 3.56 -5.26
CA ASP A 190 30.14 3.17 -6.45
C ASP A 190 29.58 1.74 -6.40
N THR A 191 29.87 0.99 -5.34
CA THR A 191 29.36 -0.38 -5.13
C THR A 191 27.99 -0.44 -4.45
N ALA A 192 27.40 0.70 -4.07
CA ALA A 192 26.09 0.75 -3.40
C ALA A 192 24.89 0.98 -4.34
N ARG A 193 25.06 0.90 -5.67
CA ARG A 193 23.98 1.09 -6.67
C ARG A 193 23.26 -0.20 -7.11
N GLN A 194 23.42 -1.30 -6.41
CA GLN A 194 22.60 -2.51 -6.60
C GLN A 194 21.80 -2.81 -5.34
N PHE A 195 20.88 -1.91 -4.98
CA PHE A 195 19.72 -2.31 -4.19
C PHE A 195 18.52 -2.45 -5.15
N PRO A 196 17.81 -3.59 -5.15
CA PRO A 196 16.58 -3.73 -5.92
C PRO A 196 15.60 -2.65 -5.44
N SER A 197 14.96 -1.96 -6.38
CA SER A 197 13.92 -1.00 -6.05
C SER A 197 12.90 -1.65 -5.11
N ILE A 198 12.77 -1.12 -3.90
CA ILE A 198 11.68 -1.49 -2.99
C ILE A 198 10.41 -1.03 -3.70
N GLY A 199 9.62 -2.01 -4.17
CA GLY A 199 8.33 -1.74 -4.78
C GLY A 199 7.36 -1.33 -3.70
N ASP A 200 6.79 -0.14 -3.81
CA ASP A 200 5.57 0.19 -3.08
C ASP A 200 4.54 -0.86 -3.48
N GLY A 201 3.91 -1.52 -2.49
CA GLY A 201 3.03 -2.69 -2.62
C GLY A 201 1.76 -2.51 -3.45
N LEU A 202 1.75 -1.57 -4.40
CA LEU A 202 0.71 -1.29 -5.38
C LEU A 202 1.22 -1.42 -6.84
N GLY A 203 2.46 -1.86 -7.06
CA GLY A 203 2.96 -2.19 -8.40
C GLY A 203 3.14 -1.01 -9.35
N LEU A 204 3.34 0.20 -8.84
CA LEU A 204 3.63 1.39 -9.65
C LEU A 204 4.96 2.01 -9.22
N THR A 205 6.01 1.76 -10.00
CA THR A 205 7.27 2.49 -9.86
C THR A 205 7.04 3.95 -10.24
N ARG A 206 7.19 4.87 -9.27
CA ARG A 206 7.15 6.32 -9.52
C ARG A 206 8.40 6.74 -10.29
N GLY A 207 8.37 6.53 -11.60
CA GLY A 207 9.37 7.01 -12.54
C GLY A 207 9.18 8.49 -12.86
N ASN A 208 10.29 9.21 -12.94
CA ASN A 208 10.37 10.60 -13.37
C ASN A 208 9.60 10.87 -14.66
N LYS A 209 9.00 12.06 -14.76
CA LYS A 209 8.36 12.56 -15.99
C LYS A 209 9.35 12.50 -17.15
N VAL A 210 9.02 11.73 -18.18
CA VAL A 210 9.62 11.86 -19.52
C VAL A 210 8.48 11.87 -20.52
N ASN A 211 8.58 12.78 -21.48
CA ASN A 211 7.54 13.16 -22.42
C ASN A 211 7.01 11.98 -23.24
N GLY A 212 5.69 11.76 -23.19
CA GLY A 212 4.91 11.37 -24.36
C GLY A 212 4.92 9.91 -24.83
N THR A 213 5.10 8.91 -23.97
CA THR A 213 4.89 7.51 -24.39
C THR A 213 4.31 6.68 -23.25
N LYS A 214 3.22 5.93 -23.51
CA LYS A 214 2.56 5.08 -22.51
C LYS A 214 2.97 3.63 -22.77
N ILE A 215 3.48 2.96 -21.74
CA ILE A 215 3.85 1.52 -21.83
C ILE A 215 2.68 0.71 -21.30
N VAL A 216 2.15 -0.20 -22.12
CA VAL A 216 1.11 -1.16 -21.72
C VAL A 216 1.64 -2.56 -22.06
N LYS A 217 1.69 -3.45 -21.05
CA LYS A 217 2.18 -4.84 -21.17
C LYS A 217 3.57 -4.96 -21.83
N GLY A 218 4.49 -4.06 -21.49
CA GLY A 218 5.89 -4.15 -21.93
C GLY A 218 6.17 -3.69 -23.36
N GLN A 219 5.19 -3.19 -24.10
CA GLN A 219 5.41 -2.50 -25.38
C GLN A 219 5.10 -1.02 -25.26
N ALA A 220 5.99 -0.19 -25.83
CA ALA A 220 5.86 1.26 -25.87
C ALA A 220 4.95 1.67 -27.01
N ILE A 221 3.87 2.39 -26.70
CA ILE A 221 2.94 2.94 -27.69
C ILE A 221 3.02 4.47 -27.61
N PRO A 222 3.32 5.16 -28.72
CA PRO A 222 3.23 6.63 -28.80
C PRO A 222 1.77 7.05 -28.57
N LEU A 223 1.56 8.13 -27.82
CA LEU A 223 0.27 8.81 -27.80
C LEU A 223 0.05 9.55 -29.12
#